data_AF-A0AAP0DG26-F1
#
_entry.id   AF-A0AAP0DG26-F1
#
_cell.length_a   1.000
_cell.length_b   1.000
_cell.length_c   1.000
_cell.angle_alpha   90.00
_cell.angle_beta   90.00
_cell.angle_gamma   90.00
#
_symmetry.space_group_name_H-M   'P 1'
#
loop_
_entity.id
_entity.type
_entity.pdbx_description
1 polymer ?
#
loop_
_entity_poly.entity_id
_entity_poly.type
_entity_poly.pdbx_seq_one_letter_code
_entity_poly.pdbx_strand_id
1 'polypeptide(L)'
;MLAQKNSPKTTLKQPTQKPTTLQFLFDLDSKHSPNQNNGNKKIHSSDSRDEELYSIIVYCTESRSDDQEYSALKRLKLTQLLSIIKTSVTPISDQTLDVLFKMVAANLFRPLPPPSSNVCSMVSCEEAEDVIAVPSAAWAYLQIVYDILLRLIMKITVKSVQGMQ
;
A
#
# COMPACT_ATOMS: atom_id res chain seq x y z
N MET A 1 61.25 3.56 52.62
CA MET A 1 61.94 4.13 51.45
C MET A 1 61.13 3.78 50.21
N LEU A 2 60.62 4.80 49.51
CA LEU A 2 59.68 4.69 48.38
C LEU A 2 60.42 4.21 47.13
N ALA A 3 59.98 3.08 46.55
CA ALA A 3 60.43 2.62 45.24
C ALA A 3 59.52 3.23 44.15
N GLN A 4 60.10 4.10 43.33
CA GLN A 4 59.44 4.84 42.27
C GLN A 4 59.26 3.92 41.05
N LYS A 5 58.03 3.45 40.83
CA LYS A 5 57.67 2.61 39.68
C LYS A 5 57.37 3.51 38.47
N ASN A 6 58.36 3.65 37.58
CA ASN A 6 58.14 4.20 36.24
C ASN A 6 57.34 3.19 35.40
N SER A 7 56.32 3.67 34.70
CA SER A 7 55.63 2.91 33.65
C SER A 7 55.38 3.82 32.44
N PRO A 8 55.56 3.31 31.21
CA PRO A 8 55.54 4.10 29.99
C PRO A 8 54.12 4.53 29.57
N LYS A 9 54.01 5.74 29.02
CA LYS A 9 52.80 6.23 28.33
C LYS A 9 52.59 5.39 27.06
N THR A 10 51.63 4.47 27.08
CA THR A 10 51.07 3.86 25.87
C THR A 10 50.05 4.82 25.26
N THR A 11 50.42 5.48 24.16
CA THR A 11 49.50 6.16 23.25
C THR A 11 48.74 5.13 22.42
N LEU A 12 47.69 4.54 23.01
CA LEU A 12 46.73 3.73 22.25
C LEU A 12 45.72 4.69 21.60
N LYS A 13 45.93 4.99 20.30
CA LYS A 13 44.91 5.64 19.46
C LYS A 13 43.70 4.71 19.40
N GLN A 14 42.63 5.08 20.10
CA GLN A 14 41.34 4.41 19.98
C GLN A 14 40.83 4.57 18.55
N PRO A 15 40.39 3.49 17.87
CA PRO A 15 39.59 3.65 16.67
C PRO A 15 38.27 4.29 17.08
N THR A 16 37.96 5.45 16.52
CA THR A 16 36.72 6.18 16.72
C THR A 16 35.57 5.36 16.14
N GLN A 17 34.99 4.48 16.97
CA GLN A 17 33.70 3.89 16.66
C GLN A 17 32.67 5.01 16.71
N LYS A 18 32.30 5.51 15.53
CA LYS A 18 31.17 6.42 15.39
C LYS A 18 29.93 5.68 15.90
N PRO A 19 29.10 6.29 16.77
CA PRO A 19 27.87 5.64 17.18
C PRO A 19 27.02 5.36 15.94
N THR A 20 26.50 4.14 15.84
CA THR A 20 25.46 3.76 14.86
C THR A 20 24.14 4.40 15.29
N THR A 21 24.09 5.73 15.28
CA THR A 21 22.84 6.48 15.44
C THR A 21 21.98 6.26 14.21
N LEU A 22 20.65 6.32 14.38
CA LEU A 22 19.72 6.29 13.25
C LEU A 22 20.06 7.38 12.21
N GLN A 23 20.54 8.54 12.66
CA GLN A 23 21.03 9.58 11.77
C GLN A 23 22.20 9.10 10.89
N PHE A 24 23.15 8.35 11.47
CA PHE A 24 24.25 7.79 10.70
C PHE A 24 23.77 6.76 9.66
N LEU A 25 22.74 5.98 9.97
CA LEU A 25 22.10 5.09 9.00
C LEU A 25 21.38 5.86 7.88
N PHE A 26 20.65 6.94 8.21
CA PHE A 26 20.02 7.81 7.21
C PHE A 26 21.04 8.55 6.32
N ASP A 27 22.16 9.00 6.90
CA ASP A 27 23.22 9.68 6.16
C ASP A 27 23.98 8.72 5.21
N LEU A 28 24.06 7.43 5.56
CA LEU A 28 24.66 6.39 4.70
C LEU A 28 23.79 6.13 3.46
N ASP A 29 22.47 6.05 3.63
CA ASP A 29 21.54 5.86 2.53
C ASP A 29 21.56 7.06 1.57
N SER A 30 21.61 8.28 2.11
CA SER A 30 21.72 9.51 1.33
C SER A 30 22.99 9.60 0.49
N LYS A 31 24.06 8.87 0.87
CA LYS A 31 25.37 8.90 0.20
C LYS A 31 25.53 7.86 -0.91
N HIS A 32 24.60 6.90 -1.05
CA HIS A 32 24.56 5.95 -2.16
C HIS A 32 23.67 6.47 -3.30
N SER A 33 24.01 7.62 -3.85
CA SER A 33 23.53 8.02 -5.18
C SER A 33 24.73 8.10 -6.11
N PRO A 34 24.81 7.29 -7.18
CA PRO A 34 25.85 7.48 -8.17
C PRO A 34 25.58 8.81 -8.86
N ASN A 35 26.61 9.64 -8.85
CA ASN A 35 26.72 10.93 -9.51
C ASN A 35 26.27 10.80 -10.99
N GLN A 36 25.04 11.24 -11.30
CA GLN A 36 24.58 11.44 -12.67
C GLN A 36 24.54 12.94 -12.96
N ASN A 37 25.62 13.42 -13.57
CA ASN A 37 25.59 14.62 -14.38
C ASN A 37 24.73 14.36 -15.63
N ASN A 38 24.05 15.43 -16.10
CA ASN A 38 23.24 15.58 -17.32
C ASN A 38 21.73 15.26 -17.27
N GLY A 39 20.94 16.33 -17.16
CA GLY A 39 19.97 16.67 -18.21
C GLY A 39 18.54 16.13 -18.12
N ASN A 40 18.24 15.02 -17.44
CA ASN A 40 16.91 14.40 -17.53
C ASN A 40 16.24 14.15 -16.16
N LYS A 41 15.87 15.22 -15.45
CA LYS A 41 15.21 15.13 -14.12
C LYS A 41 13.74 14.68 -14.15
N LYS A 42 13.19 14.26 -15.30
CA LYS A 42 11.79 13.83 -15.47
C LYS A 42 11.61 12.32 -15.66
N ILE A 43 12.66 11.57 -16.00
CA ILE A 43 12.55 10.15 -16.37
C ILE A 43 12.53 9.23 -15.14
N HIS A 44 13.33 9.50 -14.11
CA HIS A 44 13.42 8.61 -12.94
C HIS A 44 12.25 8.71 -11.94
N SER A 45 11.55 9.85 -11.86
CA SER A 45 10.50 10.02 -10.83
C SER A 45 9.17 9.35 -11.20
N SER A 46 8.92 9.14 -12.50
CA SER A 46 7.69 8.48 -12.94
C SER A 46 7.80 6.97 -12.72
N ASP A 47 8.96 6.40 -13.06
CA ASP A 47 9.26 4.97 -12.93
C ASP A 47 9.13 4.50 -11.48
N SER A 48 9.72 5.24 -10.54
CA SER A 48 9.63 4.95 -9.10
C SER A 48 8.19 4.95 -8.55
N ARG A 49 7.29 5.77 -9.11
CA ARG A 49 5.90 5.86 -8.65
C ARG A 49 5.06 4.73 -9.21
N ASP A 50 5.27 4.37 -10.46
CA ASP A 50 4.54 3.30 -11.13
C ASP A 50 4.89 1.94 -10.52
N GLU A 51 6.16 1.74 -10.13
CA GLU A 51 6.61 0.56 -9.36
C GLU A 51 5.98 0.47 -7.97
N GLU A 52 5.92 1.59 -7.22
CA GLU A 52 5.23 1.62 -5.92
C GLU A 52 3.74 1.28 -6.08
N LEU A 53 3.10 1.86 -7.11
CA LEU A 53 1.69 1.61 -7.42
C LEU A 53 1.46 0.13 -7.74
N TYR A 54 2.31 -0.47 -8.58
CA TYR A 54 2.25 -1.88 -8.94
C TYR A 54 2.40 -2.78 -7.71
N SER A 55 3.38 -2.51 -6.86
CA SER A 55 3.60 -3.23 -5.59
C SER A 55 2.36 -3.23 -4.69
N ILE A 56 1.70 -2.07 -4.54
CA ILE A 56 0.47 -1.95 -3.75
C ILE A 56 -0.67 -2.75 -4.39
N ILE A 57 -0.82 -2.70 -5.71
CA ILE A 57 -1.89 -3.41 -6.43
C ILE A 57 -1.73 -4.92 -6.26
N VAL A 58 -0.52 -5.45 -6.45
CA VAL A 58 -0.21 -6.88 -6.29
C VAL A 58 -0.56 -7.33 -4.87
N TYR A 59 -0.09 -6.61 -3.85
CA TYR A 59 -0.42 -6.90 -2.46
C TYR A 59 -1.93 -6.96 -2.20
N CYS A 60 -2.69 -5.98 -2.71
CA CYS A 60 -4.14 -5.91 -2.53
C CYS A 60 -4.90 -7.00 -3.28
N THR A 61 -4.32 -7.58 -4.33
CA THR A 61 -4.90 -8.66 -5.13
C THR A 61 -4.76 -10.02 -4.46
N GLU A 62 -3.58 -10.31 -3.91
CA GLU A 62 -3.24 -11.63 -3.37
C GLU A 62 -3.72 -11.84 -1.92
N SER A 63 -3.79 -10.77 -1.13
CA SER A 63 -4.06 -10.85 0.31
C SER A 63 -5.54 -11.10 0.59
N ARG A 64 -5.96 -12.36 0.66
CA ARG A 64 -7.35 -12.77 1.00
C ARG A 64 -7.48 -13.40 2.39
N SER A 65 -6.53 -13.17 3.28
CA SER A 65 -6.55 -13.72 4.63
C SER A 65 -7.58 -13.01 5.51
N ASP A 66 -8.28 -13.81 6.32
CA ASP A 66 -9.21 -13.35 7.36
C ASP A 66 -8.49 -12.94 8.66
N ASP A 67 -7.16 -13.01 8.66
CA ASP A 67 -6.32 -12.60 9.77
C ASP A 67 -6.44 -11.10 10.04
N GLN A 68 -6.69 -10.74 11.29
CA GLN A 68 -6.97 -9.37 11.72
C GLN A 68 -5.84 -8.38 11.40
N GLU A 69 -4.58 -8.82 11.47
CA GLU A 69 -3.42 -7.97 11.13
C GLU A 69 -3.34 -7.71 9.62
N TYR A 70 -3.56 -8.74 8.81
CA TYR A 70 -3.57 -8.62 7.36
C TYR A 70 -4.73 -7.76 6.86
N SER A 71 -5.89 -7.82 7.52
CA SER A 71 -7.05 -6.99 7.19
C SER A 71 -6.77 -5.50 7.43
N ALA A 72 -6.07 -5.15 8.52
CA ALA A 72 -5.67 -3.78 8.82
C ALA A 72 -4.64 -3.25 7.81
N LEU A 73 -3.61 -4.04 7.49
CA LEU A 73 -2.59 -3.64 6.51
C LEU A 73 -3.18 -3.52 5.10
N LYS A 74 -4.07 -4.44 4.71
CA LYS A 74 -4.79 -4.36 3.43
C LYS A 74 -5.65 -3.11 3.33
N ARG A 75 -6.37 -2.75 4.40
CA ARG A 75 -7.12 -1.49 4.45
C ARG A 75 -6.21 -0.27 4.26
N LEU A 76 -5.06 -0.25 4.91
CA LEU A 76 -4.09 0.83 4.77
C LEU A 76 -3.58 0.94 3.32
N LYS A 77 -3.22 -0.19 2.71
CA LYS A 77 -2.73 -0.25 1.32
C LYS A 77 -3.77 0.18 0.29
N LEU A 78 -5.03 -0.26 0.45
CA LEU A 78 -6.14 0.20 -0.38
C LEU A 78 -6.40 1.70 -0.23
N THR A 79 -6.29 2.24 0.99
CA THR A 79 -6.44 3.67 1.25
C THR A 79 -5.31 4.48 0.59
N GLN A 80 -4.07 3.99 0.69
CA GLN A 80 -2.91 4.59 0.02
C GLN A 80 -3.13 4.60 -1.51
N LEU A 81 -3.57 3.48 -2.07
CA LEU A 81 -3.88 3.36 -3.50
C LEU A 81 -4.96 4.36 -3.94
N LEU A 82 -6.06 4.44 -3.19
CA LEU A 82 -7.13 5.40 -3.46
C LEU A 82 -6.61 6.84 -3.42
N SER A 83 -5.74 7.18 -2.46
CA SER A 83 -5.13 8.51 -2.37
C SER A 83 -4.27 8.83 -3.61
N ILE A 84 -3.45 7.88 -4.06
CA ILE A 84 -2.62 8.02 -5.27
C ILE A 84 -3.52 8.24 -6.51
N ILE A 85 -4.59 7.47 -6.64
CA ILE A 85 -5.55 7.61 -7.76
C ILE A 85 -6.30 8.95 -7.68
N LYS A 86 -6.64 9.44 -6.48
CA LYS A 86 -7.34 10.73 -6.32
C LYS A 86 -6.46 11.93 -6.65
N THR A 87 -5.19 11.90 -6.21
CA THR A 87 -4.22 13.00 -6.32
C THR A 87 -3.45 13.02 -7.64
N SER A 88 -3.41 11.91 -8.38
CA SER A 88 -2.76 11.86 -9.69
C SER A 88 -3.40 12.84 -10.67
N VAL A 89 -2.62 13.84 -11.07
CA VAL A 89 -2.95 14.82 -12.12
C VAL A 89 -2.71 14.20 -13.51
N THR A 90 -1.70 13.34 -13.62
CA THR A 90 -1.41 12.62 -14.86
C THR A 90 -2.40 11.49 -15.07
N PRO A 91 -2.83 11.24 -16.31
CA PRO A 91 -3.64 10.08 -16.63
C PRO A 91 -2.88 8.79 -16.30
N ILE A 92 -3.57 7.85 -15.66
CA ILE A 92 -3.05 6.49 -15.41
C ILE A 92 -2.88 5.81 -16.79
N SER A 93 -1.77 5.12 -16.98
CA SER A 93 -1.48 4.36 -18.19
C SER A 93 -2.44 3.19 -18.36
N ASP A 94 -2.67 2.76 -19.60
CA ASP A 94 -3.63 1.67 -19.87
C ASP A 94 -3.17 0.33 -19.28
N GLN A 95 -1.85 0.11 -19.20
CA GLN A 95 -1.26 -1.08 -18.56
C GLN A 95 -1.57 -1.13 -17.07
N THR A 96 -1.34 -0.03 -16.33
CA THR A 96 -1.64 0.05 -14.89
C THR A 96 -3.13 -0.06 -14.62
N LEU A 97 -3.95 0.49 -15.52
CA LEU A 97 -5.41 0.42 -15.44
C LEU A 97 -5.94 -1.02 -15.57
N ASP A 98 -5.38 -1.84 -16.46
CA ASP A 98 -5.74 -3.26 -16.57
C ASP A 98 -5.47 -4.02 -15.25
N VAL A 99 -4.29 -3.80 -14.66
CA VAL A 99 -3.91 -4.43 -13.38
C VAL A 99 -4.81 -3.94 -12.23
N LEU A 100 -5.17 -2.64 -12.23
CA LEU A 100 -6.12 -2.08 -11.27
C LEU A 100 -7.51 -2.73 -11.38
N PHE A 101 -8.01 -2.93 -12.59
CA PHE A 101 -9.31 -3.58 -12.79
C PHE A 101 -9.28 -5.04 -12.36
N LYS A 102 -8.19 -5.76 -12.62
CA LYS A 102 -7.99 -7.13 -12.11
C LYS A 102 -8.03 -7.17 -10.58
N MET A 103 -7.37 -6.21 -9.91
CA MET A 103 -7.41 -6.11 -8.45
C MET A 103 -8.82 -5.83 -7.93
N VAL A 104 -9.55 -4.90 -8.55
CA VAL A 104 -10.96 -4.62 -8.19
C VAL A 104 -11.81 -5.87 -8.38
N ALA A 105 -11.68 -6.54 -9.51
CA ALA A 105 -12.43 -7.75 -9.83
C ALA A 105 -12.17 -8.87 -8.81
N ALA A 106 -10.91 -9.11 -8.45
CA ALA A 106 -10.54 -10.13 -7.45
C ALA A 106 -11.14 -9.85 -6.05
N ASN A 107 -11.35 -8.58 -5.71
CA ASN A 107 -11.91 -8.17 -4.43
C ASN A 107 -13.46 -8.17 -4.42
N LEU A 108 -14.10 -7.78 -5.52
CA LEU A 108 -15.57 -7.65 -5.62
C LEU A 108 -16.27 -8.95 -6.04
N PHE A 109 -15.73 -9.67 -7.02
CA PHE A 109 -16.36 -10.86 -7.58
C PHE A 109 -15.97 -12.10 -6.79
N ARG A 110 -16.58 -12.24 -5.61
CA ARG A 110 -16.44 -13.42 -4.75
C ARG A 110 -17.76 -14.15 -4.60
N PRO A 111 -17.75 -15.48 -4.43
CA PRO A 111 -18.95 -16.21 -4.04
C PRO A 111 -19.53 -15.60 -2.77
N LEU A 112 -20.84 -15.40 -2.77
CA LEU A 112 -21.54 -15.03 -1.55
C LEU A 112 -21.45 -16.21 -0.56
N PRO A 113 -21.29 -15.94 0.75
CA PRO A 113 -21.36 -17.01 1.73
C PRO A 113 -22.70 -17.75 1.57
N PRO A 114 -22.71 -19.08 1.74
CA PRO A 114 -23.96 -19.84 1.63
C PRO A 114 -24.98 -19.27 2.62
N PRO A 115 -26.26 -19.20 2.26
CA PRO A 115 -27.30 -18.78 3.18
C PRO A 115 -27.28 -19.70 4.40
N SER A 116 -27.26 -19.14 5.61
CA SER A 116 -27.27 -19.91 6.85
C SER A 116 -28.58 -20.71 6.93
N SER A 117 -28.49 -22.01 6.66
CA SER A 117 -29.60 -22.97 6.55
C SER A 117 -30.22 -23.35 7.92
N ASN A 118 -30.29 -22.44 8.88
CA ASN A 118 -30.90 -22.71 10.19
C ASN A 118 -32.12 -21.84 10.51
N VAL A 119 -32.57 -20.95 9.60
CA VAL A 119 -33.75 -20.09 9.84
C VAL A 119 -34.94 -20.45 8.94
N CYS A 120 -34.74 -21.23 7.87
CA CYS A 120 -35.81 -21.55 6.90
C CYS A 120 -36.64 -22.81 7.24
N SER A 121 -36.83 -23.12 8.53
CA SER A 121 -37.76 -24.18 8.93
C SER A 121 -38.76 -23.77 10.02
N MET A 122 -38.74 -22.54 10.53
CA MET A 122 -39.67 -22.15 11.59
C MET A 122 -40.15 -20.69 11.60
N VAL A 123 -39.67 -19.81 10.70
CA VAL A 123 -40.11 -18.41 10.70
C VAL A 123 -41.01 -18.15 9.50
N SER A 124 -42.28 -17.86 9.77
CA SER A 124 -43.20 -17.24 8.82
C SER A 124 -42.54 -16.02 8.20
N CYS A 125 -42.72 -15.82 6.89
CA CYS A 125 -42.19 -14.68 6.13
C CYS A 125 -42.78 -13.30 6.51
N GLU A 126 -43.21 -13.08 7.75
CA GLU A 126 -43.79 -11.83 8.24
C GLU A 126 -42.86 -11.01 9.16
N GLU A 127 -41.74 -11.59 9.64
CA GLU A 127 -40.74 -10.90 10.48
C GLU A 127 -39.42 -10.63 9.74
N ALA A 128 -39.47 -10.40 8.43
CA ALA A 128 -38.29 -10.19 7.58
C ALA A 128 -37.65 -8.78 7.70
N GLU A 129 -38.00 -8.00 8.73
CA GLU A 129 -37.52 -6.62 8.90
C GLU A 129 -36.22 -6.48 9.70
N ASP A 130 -35.80 -7.50 10.48
CA ASP A 130 -34.67 -7.36 11.42
C ASP A 130 -33.59 -8.45 11.33
N VAL A 131 -33.53 -9.21 10.23
CA VAL A 131 -32.28 -9.93 9.89
C VAL A 131 -31.32 -8.90 9.30
N ILE A 132 -30.79 -8.04 10.15
CA ILE A 132 -29.62 -7.21 9.83
C ILE A 132 -28.55 -8.20 9.40
N ALA A 133 -28.40 -8.37 8.08
CA ALA A 133 -27.34 -9.16 7.51
C ALA A 133 -26.04 -8.53 8.02
N VAL A 134 -25.47 -9.13 9.06
CA VAL A 134 -24.26 -8.63 9.73
C VAL A 134 -23.28 -8.35 8.60
N PRO A 135 -22.90 -7.07 8.39
CA PRO A 135 -21.98 -6.75 7.32
C PRO A 135 -20.75 -7.60 7.56
N SER A 136 -20.45 -8.49 6.61
CA SER A 136 -19.27 -9.35 6.69
C SER A 136 -18.08 -8.48 7.11
N ALA A 137 -17.20 -9.00 7.98
CA ALA A 137 -15.99 -8.29 8.44
C ALA A 137 -15.17 -7.66 7.28
N ALA A 138 -15.39 -8.17 6.07
CA ALA A 138 -14.89 -7.65 4.81
C ALA A 138 -15.40 -6.27 4.36
N TRP A 139 -16.49 -5.74 4.92
CA TRP A 139 -17.17 -4.55 4.39
C TRP A 139 -16.30 -3.30 4.43
N ALA A 140 -15.48 -3.15 5.47
CA ALA A 140 -14.60 -2.00 5.65
C ALA A 140 -13.59 -1.80 4.51
N TYR A 141 -13.04 -2.88 3.95
CA TYR A 141 -12.15 -2.78 2.79
C TYR A 141 -12.91 -2.80 1.47
N LEU A 142 -14.07 -3.47 1.38
CA LEU A 142 -14.92 -3.44 0.19
C LEU A 142 -15.38 -2.04 -0.17
N GLN A 143 -15.75 -1.23 0.83
CA GLN A 143 -16.13 0.17 0.62
C GLN A 143 -15.03 0.93 -0.12
N ILE A 144 -13.77 0.74 0.27
CA ILE A 144 -12.62 1.40 -0.36
C ILE A 144 -12.42 0.89 -1.81
N VAL A 145 -12.64 -0.41 -2.05
CA VAL A 145 -12.57 -0.98 -3.42
C VAL A 145 -13.64 -0.38 -4.32
N TYR A 146 -14.87 -0.17 -3.82
CA TYR A 146 -15.91 0.53 -4.55
C TYR A 146 -15.53 1.99 -4.85
N ASP A 147 -14.95 2.70 -3.89
CA ASP A 147 -14.47 4.08 -4.10
C ASP A 147 -13.37 4.15 -5.17
N ILE A 148 -12.45 3.17 -5.18
CA ILE A 148 -11.43 3.03 -6.22
C ILE A 148 -12.09 2.84 -7.59
N LEU A 149 -13.03 1.89 -7.72
CA LEU A 149 -13.73 1.63 -8.97
C LEU A 149 -14.46 2.88 -9.48
N LEU A 150 -15.21 3.55 -8.61
CA LEU A 150 -15.92 4.78 -8.95
C LEU A 150 -14.96 5.84 -9.48
N ARG A 151 -13.83 6.05 -8.78
CA ARG A 151 -12.82 7.03 -9.19
C ARG A 151 -12.18 6.69 -10.54
N LEU A 152 -11.95 5.40 -10.82
CA LEU A 152 -11.42 4.95 -12.10
C LEU A 152 -12.41 5.24 -13.23
N ILE A 153 -13.68 4.87 -13.06
CA ILE A 153 -14.73 5.13 -14.06
C ILE A 153 -14.82 6.64 -14.36
N MET A 154 -14.87 7.48 -13.33
CA MET A 154 -14.91 8.94 -13.51
C MET A 154 -13.69 9.49 -14.27
N LYS A 155 -12.51 8.91 -14.09
CA LYS A 155 -11.29 9.33 -14.81
C LYS A 155 -11.26 8.86 -16.26
N ILE A 156 -11.80 7.68 -16.55
CA ILE A 156 -11.82 7.10 -17.89
C ILE A 156 -12.86 7.80 -18.77
N THR A 157 -14.04 8.10 -18.23
CA THR A 157 -15.10 8.79 -18.98
C THR A 157 -14.67 10.18 -19.45
N VAL A 158 -13.94 10.93 -18.62
CA VAL A 158 -13.40 12.26 -18.99
C VAL A 158 -12.41 12.17 -20.15
N LYS A 159 -11.56 11.14 -20.21
CA LYS A 159 -10.61 10.94 -21.33
C LYS A 159 -11.35 10.77 -22.67
N SER A 160 -12.47 10.05 -22.69
CA SER A 160 -13.22 9.77 -23.93
C SER A 160 -13.87 11.01 -24.56
N VAL A 161 -14.21 12.01 -23.73
CA VAL A 161 -14.86 13.25 -24.19
C VAL A 161 -13.85 14.24 -24.77
N GLN A 162 -12.59 14.21 -24.30
CA GLN A 162 -11.53 15.11 -24.78
C GLN A 162 -10.87 14.64 -26.10
N GLY A 163 -11.10 13.40 -26.54
CA GLY A 163 -10.57 12.87 -27.80
C GLY A 163 -11.43 13.16 -29.05
N MET A 164 -12.52 13.94 -28.91
CA MET A 164 -13.41 14.31 -30.02
C MET A 164 -13.40 15.82 -30.34
N GLN A 165 -12.35 16.56 -29.95
CA GLN A 165 -12.15 17.95 -30.35
C GLN A 165 -10.85 18.10 -31.14
#